data_AF-A0A3A9JJL9-F1
#
_entry.id   AF-A0A3A9JJL9-F1
#
_cell.length_a   1.000
_cell.length_b   1.000
_cell.length_c   1.000
_cell.angle_alpha   90.00
_cell.angle_beta   90.00
_cell.angle_gamma   90.00
#
_symmetry.space_group_name_H-M   'P 1'
#
loop_
_entity.id
_entity.type
_entity.pdbx_description
1 polymer ?
#
loop_
_entity_poly.entity_id
_entity_poly.type
_entity_poly.pdbx_seq_one_letter_code
_entity_poly.pdbx_strand_id
1 'polypeptide(L)'
;MEMDNRQTGIRVTLQGADDVAVEAAAEELKQRLGSRFAVLTRRRRRDGSELVLTATLMASTTASVDAAATDLIDLIYAHQAREGREPPRRDAA
;
A
#
# COMPACT_ATOMS: atom_id res chain seq x y z
N MET A 1 -31.30 7.82 6.07
CA MET A 1 -30.51 6.61 6.35
C MET A 1 -29.06 7.02 6.36
N GLU A 2 -28.57 7.38 7.54
CA GLU A 2 -27.17 7.69 7.79
C GLU A 2 -26.44 6.35 7.78
N MET A 3 -25.69 6.07 6.70
CA MET A 3 -24.83 4.90 6.68
C MET A 3 -23.65 5.20 7.59
N ASP A 4 -23.74 4.71 8.83
CA ASP A 4 -22.65 4.67 9.81
C ASP A 4 -21.34 4.31 9.08
N ASN A 5 -20.52 5.33 8.85
CA ASN A 5 -19.18 5.20 8.30
C ASN A 5 -18.32 4.56 9.39
N ARG A 6 -18.46 3.24 9.58
CA ARG A 6 -17.74 2.46 10.58
C ARG A 6 -16.26 2.46 10.21
N GLN A 7 -15.55 3.49 10.66
CA GLN A 7 -14.10 3.55 10.60
C GLN A 7 -13.55 2.36 11.39
N THR A 8 -13.11 1.34 10.66
CA THR A 8 -12.58 0.11 11.26
C THR A 8 -11.06 0.23 11.21
N GLY A 9 -10.41 0.34 12.37
CA GLY A 9 -8.96 0.41 12.46
C GLY A 9 -8.34 -0.97 12.26
N ILE A 10 -7.44 -1.11 11.29
CA ILE A 10 -6.65 -2.32 11.06
C ILE A 10 -5.35 -2.18 11.86
N ARG A 11 -5.04 -3.17 12.70
CA ARG A 11 -3.75 -3.23 13.39
C ARG A 11 -2.70 -3.85 12.48
N VAL A 12 -1.60 -3.14 12.25
CA VAL A 12 -0.46 -3.58 11.46
C VAL A 12 0.74 -3.82 12.38
N THR A 13 1.52 -4.86 12.12
CA THR A 13 2.77 -5.13 12.84
C THR A 13 3.89 -5.33 11.83
N LEU A 14 4.98 -4.59 11.97
CA LEU A 14 6.22 -4.76 11.22
C LEU A 14 7.26 -5.33 12.17
N GLN A 15 7.94 -6.38 11.75
CA GLN A 15 8.97 -7.03 12.56
C GLN A 15 10.13 -7.49 11.70
N GLY A 16 11.34 -7.41 12.23
CA GLY A 16 12.54 -7.88 11.55
C GLY A 16 13.80 -7.67 12.39
N ALA A 17 14.85 -8.41 12.03
CA ALA A 17 16.14 -8.34 12.70
C ALA A 17 16.98 -7.11 12.30
N ASP A 18 16.68 -6.53 11.14
CA ASP A 18 17.28 -5.28 10.67
C ASP A 18 16.36 -4.10 11.01
N ASP A 19 16.75 -3.35 12.04
CA ASP A 19 16.04 -2.15 12.50
C ASP A 19 15.86 -1.11 11.39
N VAL A 20 16.86 -0.94 10.52
CA VAL A 20 16.83 0.07 9.46
C VAL A 20 15.81 -0.32 8.40
N ALA A 21 15.77 -1.60 8.02
CA ALA A 21 14.78 -2.09 7.06
C ALA A 21 13.35 -1.96 7.61
N VAL A 22 13.14 -2.24 8.91
CA VAL A 22 11.83 -2.14 9.55
C VAL A 22 11.33 -0.70 9.63
N GLU A 23 12.20 0.26 9.99
CA GLU A 23 11.84 1.68 10.01
C GLU A 23 11.64 2.24 8.59
N ALA A 24 12.48 1.83 7.63
CA ALA A 24 12.31 2.24 6.22
C ALA A 24 10.96 1.77 5.66
N ALA A 25 10.56 0.53 5.94
CA ALA A 25 9.24 0.02 5.55
C ALA A 25 8.11 0.81 6.21
N ALA A 26 8.25 1.19 7.48
CA ALA A 26 7.26 2.02 8.17
C ALA A 26 7.14 3.42 7.55
N GLU A 27 8.26 4.04 7.17
CA GLU A 27 8.27 5.34 6.52
C GLU A 27 7.68 5.27 5.10
N GLU A 28 7.98 4.21 4.34
CA GLU A 28 7.37 3.96 3.03
C GLU A 28 5.84 3.81 3.14
N LEU A 29 5.35 3.07 4.13
CA LEU A 29 3.91 2.95 4.40
C LEU A 29 3.30 4.29 4.79
N LYS A 30 3.99 5.10 5.58
CA LYS A 30 3.54 6.44 5.95
C LYS A 30 3.49 7.38 4.74
N GLN A 31 4.47 7.31 3.83
CA GLN A 31 4.48 8.09 2.60
C GLN A 31 3.31 7.71 1.67
N ARG A 32 3.01 6.41 1.55
CA ARG A 32 1.93 5.90 0.70
C ARG A 32 0.53 6.14 1.27
N LEU A 33 0.37 5.96 2.57
CA LEU A 33 -0.93 5.95 3.24
C LEU A 33 -1.25 7.27 3.96
N GLY A 34 -0.26 8.15 4.12
CA GLY A 34 -0.39 9.46 4.72
C GLY A 34 -0.99 9.38 6.13
N SER A 35 -1.98 10.23 6.39
CA SER A 35 -2.69 10.33 7.67
C SER A 35 -3.49 9.08 8.06
N ARG A 36 -3.64 8.11 7.15
CA ARG A 36 -4.34 6.84 7.44
C ARG A 36 -3.46 5.87 8.22
N PHE A 37 -2.13 6.01 8.18
CA PHE A 37 -1.20 5.12 8.86
C PHE A 37 -0.48 5.82 10.00
N ALA A 38 -0.49 5.21 11.19
CA ALA A 38 0.19 5.75 12.36
C ALA A 38 0.88 4.66 13.17
N VAL A 39 2.19 4.79 13.39
CA VAL A 39 2.96 3.94 14.30
C VAL A 39 2.63 4.32 15.73
N LEU A 40 2.17 3.34 16.53
CA LEU A 40 1.75 3.51 17.92
C LEU A 40 2.86 3.15 18.91
N THR A 41 3.55 2.02 18.68
CA THR A 41 4.61 1.57 19.58
C THR A 41 5.80 1.04 18.82
N ARG A 42 7.00 1.36 19.30
CA ARG A 42 8.26 0.78 18.85
C ARG A 42 8.88 0.01 19.99
N ARG A 43 9.24 -1.25 19.77
CA ARG A 43 9.76 -2.12 20.83
C ARG A 43 10.82 -3.02 20.25
N ARG A 44 11.93 -3.16 20.96
CA ARG A 44 12.87 -4.25 20.69
C ARG A 44 12.41 -5.49 21.46
N ARG A 45 12.45 -6.68 20.86
CA ARG A 45 12.17 -7.92 21.60
C ARG A 45 13.15 -8.07 22.77
N ARG A 46 12.75 -8.86 23.78
CA ARG A 46 13.57 -9.09 24.99
C ARG A 46 14.92 -9.74 24.71
N ASP A 47 15.00 -10.53 23.65
CA ASP A 47 16.24 -11.15 23.15
C ASP A 47 17.14 -10.16 22.40
N GLY A 48 16.67 -8.93 22.14
CA GLY A 48 17.39 -7.92 21.38
C GLY A 48 17.42 -8.17 19.86
N SER A 49 16.88 -9.29 19.38
CA SER A 49 17.14 -9.75 18.01
C SER A 49 16.25 -9.10 16.97
N GLU A 50 15.11 -8.52 17.37
CA GLU A 50 14.12 -7.96 16.43
C GLU A 50 13.55 -6.63 16.91
N LEU A 51 13.42 -5.69 15.98
CA LEU A 51 12.58 -4.51 16.13
C LEU A 51 11.14 -4.87 15.76
N VAL A 52 10.20 -4.50 16.60
CA VAL A 52 8.76 -4.68 16.39
C VAL A 52 8.06 -3.32 16.47
N LEU A 53 7.47 -2.92 15.36
CA LEU A 53 6.62 -1.72 15.25
C LEU A 53 5.16 -2.16 15.20
N THR A 54 4.33 -1.58 16.05
CA THR A 54 2.87 -1.72 15.95
C THR A 54 2.30 -0.41 15.43
N ALA A 55 1.46 -0.49 14.40
CA ALA A 55 0.79 0.64 13.79
C ALA A 55 -0.71 0.38 13.68
N THR A 56 -1.47 1.45 13.43
CA THR A 56 -2.87 1.40 13.03
C THR A 56 -3.01 1.97 11.62
N LEU A 57 -3.87 1.33 10.84
CA LEU A 57 -4.30 1.78 9.52
C LEU A 57 -5.80 2.05 9.56
N MET A 58 -6.19 3.29 9.32
CA MET A 58 -7.58 3.70 9.21
C MET A 58 -8.14 3.25 7.86
N ALA A 59 -8.96 2.20 7.86
CA ALA A 59 -9.74 1.83 6.69
C ALA A 59 -11.06 2.62 6.72
N SER A 60 -11.20 3.61 5.83
CA SER A 60 -12.52 4.11 5.44
C SER A 60 -13.00 3.30 4.24
N THR A 61 -14.30 2.99 4.19
CA THR A 61 -14.93 2.31 3.05
C THR A 61 -14.69 3.05 1.73
N THR A 62 -14.56 4.37 1.78
CA THR A 62 -14.18 5.22 0.63
C THR A 62 -12.73 5.05 0.17
N ALA A 63 -11.79 4.76 1.07
CA ALA A 63 -10.38 4.54 0.72
C ALA A 63 -10.19 3.19 -0.01
N SER A 64 -10.98 2.18 0.35
CA SER A 64 -10.99 0.89 -0.35
C SER A 64 -11.51 1.01 -1.78
N VAL A 65 -12.45 1.93 -2.04
CA VAL A 65 -12.97 2.22 -3.39
C VAL A 65 -11.93 2.96 -4.23
N ASP A 66 -11.18 3.90 -3.65
CA ASP A 66 -10.15 4.68 -4.33
C ASP A 66 -8.92 3.84 -4.77
N ALA A 67 -8.48 2.92 -3.90
CA ALA A 67 -7.42 1.98 -4.24
C ALA A 67 -7.83 1.02 -5.38
N ALA A 68 -9.06 0.48 -5.32
CA ALA A 68 -9.58 -0.37 -6.39
C ALA A 68 -9.76 0.39 -7.72
N ALA A 69 -10.11 1.68 -7.65
CA ALA A 69 -10.19 2.53 -8.83
C ALA A 69 -8.80 2.80 -9.44
N THR A 70 -7.78 2.99 -8.60
CA THR A 70 -6.39 3.17 -9.06
C THR A 70 -5.85 1.91 -9.73
N ASP A 71 -6.05 0.73 -9.12
CA ASP A 71 -5.65 -0.56 -9.70
C ASP A 71 -6.35 -0.82 -11.06
N LEU A 72 -7.61 -0.40 -11.19
CA LEU A 72 -8.36 -0.49 -12.45
C LEU A 72 -7.76 0.43 -13.53
N ILE A 73 -7.41 1.67 -13.18
CA ILE A 73 -6.82 2.63 -14.11
C ILE A 73 -5.45 2.12 -14.60
N ASP A 74 -4.61 1.61 -13.72
CA ASP A 74 -3.31 1.02 -14.07
C ASP A 74 -3.47 -0.20 -15.01
N LEU A 75 -4.47 -1.05 -14.75
CA LEU A 75 -4.78 -2.19 -15.60
C LEU A 75 -5.23 -1.76 -17.01
N ILE A 76 -6.09 -0.75 -17.12
CA ILE A 76 -6.57 -0.22 -18.41
C ILE A 76 -5.40 0.40 -19.19
N TYR A 77 -4.52 1.14 -18.52
CA TYR A 77 -3.36 1.76 -19.16
C TYR A 77 -2.35 0.70 -19.64
N ALA A 78 -2.10 -0.32 -18.83
CA ALA A 78 -1.24 -1.45 -19.19
C ALA A 78 -1.83 -2.27 -20.35
N HIS A 79 -3.15 -2.30 -20.52
CA HIS A 79 -3.82 -2.94 -21.65
C HIS A 79 -3.67 -2.12 -22.95
N GLN A 80 -3.91 -0.81 -22.91
CA GLN A 80 -3.77 0.06 -24.09
C GLN A 80 -2.32 0.12 -24.60
N ALA A 81 -1.33 0.09 -23.71
CA ALA A 81 0.08 0.03 -24.09
C ALA A 81 0.44 -1.25 -24.89
N ARG A 82 -0.35 -2.32 -24.77
CA ARG A 82 -0.18 -3.56 -25.52
C ARG A 82 -0.89 -3.53 -26.87
N GLU A 83 -2.02 -2.84 -26.97
CA GLU A 83 -2.81 -2.70 -28.20
C GLU A 83 -2.22 -1.66 -29.17
N GLY A 84 -1.52 -0.64 -28.68
CA GLY A 84 -0.84 0.37 -29.51
C GLY A 84 0.44 -0.11 -30.21
N ARG A 85 0.79 -1.41 -30.12
CA ARG A 85 2.01 -1.98 -30.69
C ARG A 85 1.70 -2.89 -31.88
N GLU A 86 0.90 -2.41 -32.84
CA GLU A 86 0.84 -3.04 -34.17
C GLU A 86 2.04 -2.53 -35.00
N PRO A 87 3.04 -3.38 -35.33
CA PRO A 87 4.13 -2.96 -36.20
C PRO A 87 3.58 -2.69 -37.61
N PRO A 88 4.07 -1.66 -38.33
CA PRO A 88 3.62 -1.39 -39.68
C PRO A 88 3.86 -2.63 -40.55
N ARG A 89 2.81 -3.16 -41.17
CA ARG A 89 2.92 -4.20 -42.19
C ARG A 89 3.83 -3.64 -43.28
N ARG A 90 5.03 -4.18 -43.38
CA ARG A 90 5.88 -3.96 -44.55
C ARG A 90 5.18 -4.64 -45.71
N ASP A 91 4.48 -3.84 -46.51
CA ASP A 91 4.05 -4.26 -47.83
C ASP A 91 5.30 -4.63 -48.63
N ALA A 92 5.28 -5.86 -49.13
CA ALA A 92 6.28 -6.44 -49.99
C ALA A 92 6.30 -5.69 -51.33
N ALA A 93 7.50 -5.32 -51.77
CA ALA A 93 7.83 -4.98 -53.14
C ALA A 93 9.09 -5.75 -53.55
#